data_AF-A0A387H646-F1
#
_entry.id   AF-A0A387H646-F1
#
_cell.length_a   1.000
_cell.length_b   1.000
_cell.length_c   1.000
_cell.angle_alpha   90.00
_cell.angle_beta   90.00
_cell.angle_gamma   90.00
#
_symmetry.space_group_name_H-M   'P 1'
#
loop_
_entity.id
_entity.type
_entity.pdbx_description
1 polymer ?
#
loop_
_entity_poly.entity_id
_entity_poly.type
_entity_poly.pdbx_seq_one_letter_code
_entity_poly.pdbx_strand_id
1 'polypeptide(L)'
;MLEKLRASIPKDGIREPLLLGVRAADRLVYVFEGHHRAATALELGVQSFPFRWFWDPDVQAVEHEPYSHHTLGPDGQAWLCHQEARS
;
A
#
# COMPACT_ATOMS: atom_id res chain seq x y z
N MET A 1 12.52 -8.55 -3.03
CA MET A 1 12.41 -7.07 -3.11
C MET A 1 12.40 -6.44 -1.72
N LEU A 2 11.56 -6.94 -0.80
CA LEU A 2 11.49 -6.48 0.60
C LEU A 2 12.84 -6.55 1.35
N GLU A 3 13.59 -7.64 1.22
CA GLU A 3 14.92 -7.77 1.82
C GLU A 3 15.90 -6.66 1.39
N LYS A 4 15.84 -6.23 0.12
CA LYS A 4 16.66 -5.13 -0.38
C LYS A 4 16.25 -3.79 0.26
N LEU A 5 14.95 -3.56 0.44
CA LEU A 5 14.43 -2.37 1.11
C LEU A 5 14.81 -2.35 2.59
N ARG A 6 14.70 -3.48 3.29
CA ARG A 6 15.12 -3.62 4.69
C ARG A 6 16.62 -3.34 4.88
N ALA A 7 17.45 -3.73 3.91
CA ALA A 7 18.88 -3.45 3.94
C ALA A 7 19.22 -1.99 3.59
N SER A 8 18.48 -1.36 2.67
CA SER A 8 18.81 -0.01 2.17
C SER A 8 18.21 1.11 3.02
N ILE A 9 16.95 0.99 3.46
CA ILE A 9 16.21 2.06 4.14
C ILE A 9 16.93 2.58 5.41
N PRO A 10 17.51 1.73 6.28
CA PRO A 10 18.25 2.23 7.45
C PRO A 10 19.47 3.10 7.09
N LYS A 11 20.09 2.86 5.93
CA LYS A 11 21.32 3.55 5.50
C LYS A 11 21.02 4.76 4.64
N ASP A 12 20.09 4.59 3.72
CA ASP A 12 19.84 5.51 2.61
C ASP A 12 18.52 6.28 2.75
N GLY A 13 17.70 5.91 3.74
CA GLY A 13 16.32 6.34 3.83
C GLY A 13 15.47 5.81 2.68
N ILE A 14 14.25 6.33 2.58
CA ILE A 14 13.43 6.19 1.37
C ILE A 14 13.93 7.24 0.37
N ARG A 15 14.55 6.81 -0.74
CA ARG A 15 15.04 7.73 -1.79
C ARG A 15 13.99 8.09 -2.83
N GLU A 16 13.08 7.16 -3.12
CA GLU A 16 11.97 7.41 -4.03
C GLU A 16 10.73 7.78 -3.22
N PRO A 17 10.15 8.98 -3.42
CA PRO A 17 8.99 9.42 -2.65
C PRO A 17 7.83 8.42 -2.68
N LEU A 18 7.09 8.34 -1.58
CA LEU A 18 5.77 7.69 -1.61
C LEU A 18 4.78 8.59 -2.35
N LEU A 19 3.81 8.00 -3.03
CA LEU A 19 2.66 8.74 -3.56
C LEU A 19 1.48 8.49 -2.63
N LEU A 20 0.98 9.56 -2.02
CA LEU A 20 -0.16 9.52 -1.11
C LEU A 20 -1.41 10.04 -1.82
N GLY A 21 -2.51 9.33 -1.70
CA GLY A 21 -3.83 9.83 -2.06
C GLY A 21 -4.49 10.46 -0.83
N VAL A 22 -5.17 11.59 -1.02
CA VAL A 22 -6.04 12.19 -0.01
C VAL A 22 -7.47 12.14 -0.52
N ARG A 23 -8.28 11.31 0.13
CA ARG A 23 -9.70 11.20 -0.19
C ARG A 23 -10.41 12.47 0.21
N ALA A 24 -11.05 13.14 -0.74
CA ALA A 24 -11.65 14.45 -0.49
C ALA A 24 -12.81 14.39 0.52
N ALA A 25 -13.60 13.31 0.51
CA ALA A 25 -14.83 13.17 1.29
C ALA A 25 -14.60 13.19 2.81
N ASP A 26 -13.53 12.54 3.30
CA ASP A 26 -13.27 12.35 4.73
C ASP A 26 -11.82 12.65 5.12
N ARG A 27 -11.01 13.17 4.19
CA ARG A 27 -9.59 13.50 4.37
C ARG A 27 -8.74 12.30 4.78
N LEU A 28 -9.18 11.08 4.46
CA LEU A 28 -8.36 9.90 4.68
C LEU A 28 -7.14 9.93 3.76
N VAL A 29 -5.96 9.71 4.34
CA VAL A 29 -4.68 9.61 3.63
C VAL A 29 -4.32 8.14 3.46
N TYR A 30 -4.03 7.72 2.24
CA TYR A 30 -3.63 6.35 1.92
C TYR A 30 -2.41 6.33 1.01
N VAL A 31 -1.68 5.22 1.04
CA VAL A 31 -0.55 5.01 0.13
C VAL A 31 -1.12 4.60 -1.23
N PHE A 32 -0.91 5.42 -2.25
CA PHE A 32 -1.27 5.08 -3.63
C PHE A 32 -0.13 4.29 -4.30
N GLU A 33 1.11 4.73 -4.11
CA GLU A 33 2.31 4.05 -4.62
C GLU A 33 3.39 3.94 -3.54
N GLY A 34 4.14 2.83 -3.55
CA GLY A 34 5.25 2.60 -2.62
C GLY A 34 4.88 1.82 -1.36
N HIS A 35 3.80 1.02 -1.38
CA HIS A 35 3.32 0.17 -0.27
C HIS A 35 4.45 -0.58 0.46
N HIS A 36 5.31 -1.29 -0.28
CA HIS A 36 6.42 -2.03 0.31
C HIS A 36 7.44 -1.12 1.03
N ARG A 37 7.70 0.07 0.50
CA ARG A 37 8.59 1.06 1.15
C ARG A 37 7.94 1.59 2.42
N ALA A 38 6.64 1.94 2.36
CA ALA A 38 5.89 2.43 3.50
C ALA A 38 5.83 1.41 4.65
N ALA A 39 5.47 0.16 4.35
CA ALA A 39 5.43 -0.93 5.32
C ALA A 39 6.81 -1.17 5.94
N THR A 40 7.87 -1.23 5.11
CA THR A 40 9.24 -1.45 5.61
C THR A 40 9.73 -0.28 6.47
N ALA A 41 9.44 0.97 6.10
CA ALA A 41 9.80 2.14 6.91
C ALA A 41 9.07 2.15 8.26
N LEU A 42 7.80 1.75 8.29
CA LEU A 42 7.03 1.59 9.52
C LEU A 42 7.64 0.52 10.43
N GLU A 43 7.94 -0.66 9.89
CA GLU A 43 8.60 -1.75 10.64
C GLU A 43 9.95 -1.33 11.23
N LEU A 44 10.69 -0.48 10.52
CA LEU A 44 12.00 0.03 10.93
C LEU A 44 11.93 1.27 11.85
N GLY A 45 10.73 1.75 12.19
CA GLY A 45 10.54 2.92 13.05
C GLY A 45 10.99 4.24 12.43
N VAL A 46 11.03 4.33 11.09
CA VAL A 46 11.39 5.56 10.38
C VAL A 46 10.28 6.59 10.57
N GLN A 47 10.61 7.73 11.17
CA GLN A 47 9.62 8.77 11.50
C GLN A 47 9.37 9.78 10.38
N SER A 48 10.26 9.87 9.39
CA SER A 48 10.16 10.83 8.29
C SER A 48 10.63 10.22 6.97
N PHE A 49 9.86 10.44 5.90
CA PHE A 49 10.18 10.00 4.55
C PHE A 49 9.63 10.99 3.52
N PRO A 50 10.25 11.07 2.32
CA PRO A 50 9.73 11.92 1.26
C PRO A 50 8.40 11.37 0.71
N PHE A 51 7.47 12.28 0.44
CA PHE A 51 6.20 11.94 -0.20
C PHE A 51 5.75 13.04 -1.16
N ARG A 52 4.92 12.65 -2.14
CA ARG A 52 4.07 13.52 -2.95
C ARG A 52 2.62 13.16 -2.65
N TRP A 53 1.70 14.09 -2.84
CA TRP A 53 0.29 13.85 -2.58
C TRP A 53 -0.61 14.46 -3.66
N PHE A 54 -1.79 13.88 -3.81
CA PHE A 54 -2.85 14.40 -4.68
C PHE A 54 -4.22 14.24 -4.02
N TRP A 55 -5.16 15.08 -4.43
CA TRP A 55 -6.57 14.93 -4.06
C TRP A 55 -7.22 13.90 -4.96
N ASP A 56 -7.83 12.89 -4.34
CA ASP A 56 -8.62 11.89 -5.03
C ASP A 56 -10.10 12.13 -4.73
N PRO A 57 -10.86 12.70 -5.69
CA PRO A 57 -12.28 12.96 -5.51
C PRO A 57 -13.15 11.71 -5.63
N ASP A 58 -12.62 10.61 -6.19
CA ASP A 58 -13.42 9.47 -6.65
C ASP A 58 -13.26 8.20 -5.79
N VAL A 59 -12.30 8.16 -4.85
CA VAL A 59 -12.20 7.03 -3.91
C VAL A 59 -13.34 7.10 -2.91
N GLN A 60 -14.24 6.12 -2.97
CA GLN A 60 -15.19 5.82 -1.90
C GLN A 60 -14.53 4.85 -0.90
N ALA A 61 -14.83 4.99 0.39
CA ALA A 61 -14.39 4.03 1.39
C ALA A 61 -15.07 2.68 1.11
N VAL A 62 -14.35 1.74 0.49
CA VAL A 62 -14.81 0.36 0.34
C VAL A 62 -14.48 -0.38 1.63
N GLU A 63 -15.18 -0.03 2.71
CA GLU A 63 -14.97 -0.66 4.03
C GLU A 63 -15.78 -1.96 4.19
N HIS A 64 -16.77 -2.24 3.32
CA HIS A 64 -17.73 -3.32 3.55
C HIS A 64 -18.24 -4.09 2.31
N GLU A 65 -17.72 -3.86 1.10
CA GLU A 65 -18.07 -4.70 -0.04
C GLU A 65 -17.20 -5.98 -0.02
N PRO A 66 -17.78 -7.19 -0.16
CA PRO A 66 -16.98 -8.38 -0.39
C PRO A 66 -16.10 -8.14 -1.61
N TYR A 67 -14.81 -8.47 -1.48
CA TYR A 67 -13.86 -8.36 -2.58
C TYR A 67 -14.45 -9.10 -3.79
N SER A 68 -14.72 -8.37 -4.86
CA SER A 68 -15.40 -8.93 -6.03
C SER A 68 -14.47 -9.91 -6.76
N HIS A 69 -14.51 -11.19 -6.37
CA HIS A 69 -13.63 -12.24 -6.93
C HIS A 69 -13.80 -12.41 -8.46
N HIS A 70 -14.92 -11.92 -8.99
CA HIS A 70 -15.25 -11.94 -10.41
C HIS A 70 -14.48 -10.90 -11.23
N THR A 71 -13.84 -9.91 -10.60
CA THR A 71 -12.97 -8.93 -11.29
C THR A 71 -11.51 -9.37 -11.37
N LEU A 72 -11.15 -10.49 -10.73
CA LEU A 72 -9.81 -11.07 -10.85
C LEU A 72 -9.75 -12.00 -12.07
N GLY A 73 -8.71 -11.81 -12.88
CA GLY A 73 -8.32 -12.82 -13.86
C GLY A 73 -7.96 -14.16 -13.19
N PRO A 74 -7.74 -15.23 -13.98
CA PRO A 74 -7.53 -16.59 -13.47
C PRO A 74 -6.44 -16.69 -12.39
N ASP A 75 -5.36 -15.94 -12.55
CA ASP A 75 -4.22 -15.93 -11.63
C ASP A 75 -4.53 -15.27 -10.28
N GLY A 76 -5.42 -14.28 -10.27
CA GLY A 76 -5.84 -13.61 -9.05
C GLY A 76 -6.77 -14.47 -8.19
N GLN A 77 -7.64 -15.27 -8.83
CA GLN A 77 -8.51 -16.21 -8.11
C GLN A 77 -7.69 -17.29 -7.41
N ALA A 78 -6.68 -17.85 -8.08
CA ALA A 78 -5.79 -18.84 -7.48
C ALA A 78 -5.04 -18.29 -6.25
N TRP A 79 -4.60 -17.03 -6.29
CA TRP A 79 -3.89 -16.39 -5.18
C TRP A 79 -4.77 -16.20 -3.94
N LEU A 80 -6.05 -15.82 -4.10
CA LEU A 80 -6.99 -15.68 -2.99
C LEU A 80 -7.30 -17.03 -2.31
N CYS A 81 -7.57 -18.07 -3.09
CA CYS A 81 -7.80 -19.42 -2.55
C CYS A 81 -6.62 -19.91 -1.69
N HIS A 82 -5.38 -19.56 -2.07
CA HIS A 82 -4.19 -19.91 -1.30
C HIS A 82 -4.04 -19.14 0.02
N GLN A 83 -4.64 -17.96 0.16
CA GLN A 83 -4.63 -17.17 1.40
C GLN A 83 -5.65 -17.71 2.41
N GLU A 84 -6.86 -18.06 1.96
CA GLU A 84 -7.94 -18.56 2.83
C GLU A 84 -7.61 -19.92 3.45
N ALA A 85 -6.85 -20.76 2.75
CA ALA A 85 -6.40 -22.07 3.26
C ALA A 85 -5.33 -21.99 4.37
N ARG A 86 -4.86 -20.80 4.73
CA ARG A 86 -3.79 -20.58 5.74
C ARG A 86 -4.26 -19.83 7.00
N SER A 87 -5.56 -19.53 7.12
CA SER A 87 -6.17 -18.91 8.31
C SER A 87 -6.87 -19.92 9.21
#